data_AF-A0A7Y8I2J0-F1
#
_entry.id   AF-A0A7Y8I2J0-F1
#
_cell.length_a   1.000
_cell.length_b   1.000
_cell.length_c   1.000
_cell.angle_alpha   90.00
_cell.angle_beta   90.00
_cell.angle_gamma   90.00
#
_symmetry.space_group_name_H-M   'P 1'
#
loop_
_entity.id
_entity.type
_entity.pdbx_description
1 polymer ?
#
loop_
_entity_poly.entity_id
_entity_poly.type
_entity_poly.pdbx_seq_one_letter_code
_entity_poly.pdbx_strand_id
1 'polypeptide(L)'
;MKRRDFLASTLATAAAAAPTPGPIKVACGSFCFHAFRAKAYPDEAVDIIGSMGFDGIELIVNAREDFDAYWQGKPLDALRSKLDKYKLAISQFILFQPVVEGLTSLDKAERDRNLDWLERGAKVAKLLNGGGGGGGGGGGGGGG
;
A
#
# COMPACT_ATOMS: atom_id res chain seq x y z
N MET A 1 -23.88 40.24 25.09
CA MET A 1 -23.18 39.05 25.61
C MET A 1 -22.02 39.48 26.47
N LYS A 2 -21.88 38.96 27.71
CA LYS A 2 -20.79 39.33 28.61
C LYS A 2 -19.58 38.42 28.33
N ARG A 3 -18.36 38.97 28.36
CA ARG A 3 -17.09 38.23 28.11
C ARG A 3 -16.98 36.91 28.90
N ARG A 4 -17.57 36.84 30.10
CA ARG A 4 -17.58 35.64 30.94
C ARG A 4 -18.41 34.50 30.34
N ASP A 5 -19.50 34.81 29.65
CA ASP A 5 -20.38 33.82 29.02
C ASP A 5 -19.70 33.19 27.79
N PHE A 6 -18.93 33.99 27.05
CA PHE A 6 -18.13 33.51 25.90
C PHE A 6 -17.00 32.57 26.35
N LEU A 7 -16.29 32.91 27.43
CA LEU A 7 -15.19 32.11 27.95
C LEU A 7 -15.66 30.79 28.59
N ALA A 8 -16.85 30.77 29.21
CA ALA A 8 -17.43 29.55 29.76
C ALA A 8 -17.85 28.56 28.64
N SER A 9 -18.37 29.08 27.53
CA SER A 9 -18.76 28.27 26.36
C SER A 9 -17.57 27.63 25.64
N THR A 10 -16.40 28.28 25.60
CA THR A 10 -15.20 27.72 24.95
C THR A 10 -14.49 26.69 25.82
N LEU A 11 -14.49 26.85 27.14
CA LEU A 11 -13.90 25.87 28.08
C LEU A 11 -14.72 24.57 28.20
N ALA A 12 -16.05 24.65 28.12
CA ALA A 12 -16.91 23.45 28.16
C ALA A 12 -16.72 22.54 26.92
N THR A 13 -16.32 23.11 25.79
CA THR A 13 -16.05 22.34 24.55
C THR A 13 -14.66 21.67 24.57
N ALA A 14 -13.73 22.17 25.39
CA ALA A 14 -12.37 21.65 25.50
C ALA A 14 -12.24 20.40 26.41
N ALA A 15 -13.33 19.98 27.06
CA ALA A 15 -13.35 18.82 27.96
C ALA A 15 -13.74 17.49 27.27
N ALA A 16 -13.81 17.45 25.93
CA ALA A 16 -13.82 16.17 25.23
C ALA A 16 -12.44 15.53 25.41
N ALA A 17 -12.39 14.40 26.12
CA ALA A 17 -11.16 13.64 26.34
C ALA A 17 -10.41 13.47 25.02
N ALA A 18 -9.14 13.88 24.99
CA ALA A 18 -8.29 13.64 23.83
C ALA A 18 -8.31 12.13 23.51
N PRO A 19 -8.50 11.74 22.24
CA PRO A 19 -8.53 10.33 21.88
C PRO A 19 -7.23 9.67 22.34
N THR A 20 -7.35 8.54 23.05
CA THR A 20 -6.18 7.72 23.38
C THR A 20 -5.53 7.30 22.07
N PRO A 21 -4.21 7.51 21.89
CA PRO A 21 -3.53 7.06 20.68
C PRO A 21 -3.76 5.57 20.47
N GLY A 22 -4.15 5.19 19.25
CA GLY A 22 -4.20 3.79 18.87
C GLY A 22 -2.80 3.14 18.91
N PRO A 23 -2.73 1.80 18.85
CA PRO A 23 -1.44 1.11 18.81
C PRO A 23 -0.61 1.55 17.59
N ILE A 24 0.69 1.75 17.79
CA ILE A 24 1.62 2.03 16.69
C ILE A 24 1.72 0.79 15.81
N LYS A 25 1.61 0.98 14.50
CA LYS A 25 1.76 -0.06 13.47
C LYS A 25 3.15 0.00 12.87
N VAL A 26 3.81 -1.14 12.71
CA VAL A 26 5.19 -1.22 12.19
C VAL A 26 5.21 -2.03 10.90
N ALA A 27 5.82 -1.46 9.86
CA ALA A 27 6.03 -2.11 8.57
C ALA A 27 7.51 -2.41 8.31
N CYS A 28 7.78 -3.34 7.38
CA CYS A 28 9.13 -3.71 6.97
C CYS A 28 9.30 -3.65 5.44
N GLY A 29 10.46 -3.19 4.97
CA GLY A 29 10.77 -3.17 3.54
C GLY A 29 11.10 -4.55 3.00
N SER A 30 10.37 -5.00 1.95
CA SER A 30 10.66 -6.27 1.27
C SER A 30 12.11 -6.37 0.75
N PHE A 31 12.68 -5.24 0.33
CA PHE A 31 14.04 -5.10 -0.18
C PHE A 31 15.15 -5.30 0.87
N CYS A 32 14.81 -5.53 2.15
CA CYS A 32 15.76 -6.07 3.13
C CYS A 32 16.09 -7.54 2.87
N PHE A 33 15.26 -8.26 2.09
CA PHE A 33 15.35 -9.70 1.89
C PHE A 33 15.49 -10.13 0.42
N HIS A 34 15.62 -9.18 -0.50
CA HIS A 34 15.94 -9.47 -1.90
C HIS A 34 16.79 -8.35 -2.52
N ALA A 35 17.49 -8.66 -3.61
CA ALA A 35 18.36 -7.70 -4.28
C ALA A 35 17.58 -6.62 -5.06
N PHE A 36 18.21 -5.47 -5.30
CA PHE A 36 17.72 -4.41 -6.19
C PHE A 36 18.07 -4.72 -7.66
N ARG A 37 17.38 -5.69 -8.25
CA ARG A 37 17.57 -6.08 -9.65
C ARG A 37 16.28 -6.61 -10.27
N ALA A 38 16.22 -6.65 -11.60
CA ALA A 38 15.12 -7.29 -12.31
C ALA A 38 14.87 -8.72 -11.80
N LYS A 39 13.60 -9.11 -11.75
CA LYS A 39 13.14 -10.44 -11.30
C LYS A 39 13.45 -10.78 -9.85
N ALA A 40 13.85 -9.80 -9.02
CA ALA A 40 13.90 -9.96 -7.58
C ALA A 40 12.50 -9.65 -7.01
N TYR A 41 11.65 -10.68 -6.99
CA TYR A 41 10.25 -10.57 -6.55
C TYR A 41 10.12 -10.71 -5.02
N PRO A 42 9.10 -10.09 -4.41
CA PRO A 42 8.98 -9.99 -2.96
C PRO A 42 8.40 -11.25 -2.29
N ASP A 43 8.09 -12.33 -3.03
CA ASP A 43 7.37 -13.48 -2.49
C ASP A 43 8.00 -14.04 -1.21
N GLU A 44 9.30 -14.34 -1.23
CA GLU A 44 10.00 -14.87 -0.05
C GLU A 44 10.04 -13.83 1.08
N ALA A 45 10.24 -12.56 0.75
CA ALA A 45 10.22 -11.46 1.72
C ALA A 45 8.88 -11.35 2.44
N VAL A 46 7.76 -11.58 1.76
CA VAL A 46 6.42 -11.59 2.37
C VAL A 46 6.28 -12.71 3.41
N ASP A 47 6.78 -13.92 3.12
CA ASP A 47 6.76 -15.03 4.09
C ASP A 47 7.60 -14.68 5.34
N ILE A 48 8.81 -14.16 5.13
CA ILE A 48 9.73 -13.79 6.20
C ILE A 48 9.09 -12.71 7.09
N ILE A 49 8.70 -11.57 6.50
CA ILE A 49 8.13 -10.42 7.21
C ILE A 49 6.83 -10.81 7.93
N GLY A 50 5.95 -11.54 7.24
CA GLY A 50 4.69 -12.00 7.82
C GLY A 50 4.89 -12.95 9.00
N SER A 51 5.89 -13.83 8.92
CA SER A 51 6.23 -14.74 10.03
C SER A 51 6.81 -14.02 11.26
N MET A 52 7.43 -12.85 11.06
CA MET A 52 7.97 -12.02 12.14
C MET A 52 6.90 -11.19 12.87
N GLY A 53 5.69 -11.11 12.32
CA GLY A 53 4.55 -10.43 12.95
C GLY A 53 4.49 -8.92 12.73
N PHE A 54 5.09 -8.42 11.65
CA PHE A 54 4.90 -7.01 11.24
C PHE A 54 3.43 -6.75 10.86
N ASP A 55 3.00 -5.50 11.03
CA ASP A 55 1.66 -5.07 10.64
C ASP A 55 1.55 -4.75 9.14
N GLY A 56 2.69 -4.45 8.51
CA GLY A 56 2.71 -4.04 7.11
C GLY A 56 4.03 -4.28 6.40
N ILE A 57 4.03 -3.99 5.11
CA ILE A 57 5.14 -4.22 4.21
C ILE A 57 5.26 -3.11 3.17
N GLU A 58 6.50 -2.79 2.82
CA GLU A 58 6.81 -1.96 1.65
C GLU A 58 7.22 -2.86 0.49
N LEU A 59 6.60 -2.67 -0.66
CA LEU A 59 6.88 -3.41 -1.89
C LEU A 59 7.63 -2.52 -2.88
N ILE A 60 8.47 -3.10 -3.73
CA ILE A 60 9.24 -2.36 -4.72
C ILE A 60 9.24 -3.04 -6.09
N VAL A 61 9.00 -2.26 -7.15
CA VAL A 61 9.22 -2.66 -8.54
C VAL A 61 10.64 -2.29 -8.93
N ASN A 62 11.48 -3.27 -9.25
CA ASN A 62 12.90 -3.04 -9.55
C ASN A 62 13.18 -2.67 -11.00
N ALA A 63 12.38 -3.16 -11.95
CA ALA A 63 12.60 -2.99 -13.38
C ALA A 63 11.28 -2.90 -14.17
N ARG A 64 11.31 -2.27 -15.35
CA ARG A 64 10.09 -2.03 -16.16
C ARG A 64 9.52 -3.34 -16.71
N GLU A 65 10.39 -4.27 -17.11
CA GLU A 65 10.01 -5.58 -17.62
C GLU A 65 9.24 -6.43 -16.60
N ASP A 66 9.40 -6.15 -15.30
CA ASP A 66 8.71 -6.88 -14.25
C ASP A 66 7.21 -6.54 -14.18
N PHE A 67 6.78 -5.42 -14.77
CA PHE A 67 5.36 -5.09 -14.84
C PHE A 67 4.56 -6.14 -15.62
N ASP A 68 5.12 -6.59 -16.74
CA ASP A 68 4.47 -7.57 -17.59
C ASP A 68 4.67 -9.00 -17.08
N ALA A 69 5.82 -9.27 -16.45
CA ALA A 69 6.16 -10.60 -15.96
C ALA A 69 5.49 -10.95 -14.61
N TYR A 70 5.29 -9.97 -13.72
CA TYR A 70 4.94 -10.23 -12.32
C TYR A 70 3.86 -9.30 -11.76
N TRP A 71 3.90 -7.99 -12.00
CA TRP A 71 2.97 -7.04 -11.38
C TRP A 71 1.58 -6.98 -12.03
N GLN A 72 1.10 -8.11 -12.56
CA GLN A 72 -0.22 -8.26 -13.17
C GLN A 72 -0.70 -9.71 -13.13
N GLY A 73 -1.99 -9.93 -13.35
CA GLY A 73 -2.58 -11.25 -13.51
C GLY A 73 -2.28 -12.21 -12.35
N LYS A 74 -2.02 -13.49 -12.69
CA LYS A 74 -1.88 -14.56 -11.69
C LYS A 74 -0.78 -14.33 -10.65
N PRO A 75 0.44 -13.86 -10.98
CA PRO A 75 1.44 -13.58 -9.96
C PRO A 75 1.00 -12.49 -8.98
N LEU A 76 0.31 -11.44 -9.46
CA LEU A 76 -0.22 -10.39 -8.60
C LEU A 76 -1.32 -10.93 -7.66
N ASP A 77 -2.20 -11.79 -8.15
CA ASP A 77 -3.25 -12.44 -7.34
C ASP A 77 -2.66 -13.36 -6.27
N ALA A 78 -1.57 -14.07 -6.60
CA ALA A 78 -0.85 -14.92 -5.66
C ALA A 78 -0.16 -14.09 -4.57
N LEU A 79 0.50 -12.98 -4.95
CA LEU A 79 1.09 -12.03 -4.00
C LEU A 79 0.02 -11.47 -3.04
N ARG A 80 -1.13 -11.05 -3.57
CA ARG A 80 -2.24 -10.55 -2.75
C ARG A 80 -2.74 -11.59 -1.76
N SER A 81 -2.95 -12.82 -2.21
CA SER A 81 -3.37 -13.93 -1.34
C SER A 81 -2.37 -14.18 -0.20
N LYS A 82 -1.08 -13.97 -0.47
CA LYS A 82 0.01 -14.10 0.49
C LYS A 82 0.00 -12.97 1.53
N LEU A 83 -0.18 -11.73 1.08
CA LEU A 83 -0.33 -10.57 1.97
C LEU A 83 -1.54 -10.74 2.91
N ASP A 84 -2.67 -11.19 2.36
CA ASP A 84 -3.91 -11.44 3.10
C ASP A 84 -3.72 -12.54 4.18
N LYS A 85 -3.01 -13.63 3.84
CA LYS A 85 -2.68 -14.72 4.78
C LYS A 85 -1.96 -14.20 6.02
N TYR A 86 -1.01 -13.28 5.86
CA TYR A 86 -0.24 -12.70 6.96
C TYR A 86 -0.86 -11.41 7.53
N LYS A 87 -1.97 -10.94 6.97
CA LYS A 87 -2.63 -9.67 7.32
C LYS A 87 -1.69 -8.46 7.20
N LEU A 88 -0.78 -8.50 6.24
CA LEU A 88 0.18 -7.42 6.00
C LEU A 88 -0.49 -6.30 5.19
N ALA A 89 -0.61 -5.12 5.80
CA ALA A 89 -1.01 -3.92 5.07
C ALA A 89 0.15 -3.43 4.18
N ILE A 90 -0.13 -3.07 2.93
CA ILE A 90 0.88 -2.41 2.10
C ILE A 90 1.01 -0.95 2.57
N SER A 91 2.09 -0.64 3.26
CA SER A 91 2.37 0.72 3.75
C SER A 91 2.94 1.62 2.65
N GLN A 92 3.70 1.04 1.71
CA GLN A 92 4.30 1.75 0.58
C GLN A 92 4.45 0.84 -0.63
N PHE A 93 4.26 1.40 -1.83
CA PHE A 93 4.53 0.75 -3.11
C PHE A 93 5.51 1.60 -3.91
N ILE A 94 6.74 1.11 -4.04
CA ILE A 94 7.90 1.86 -4.53
C ILE A 94 8.17 1.49 -5.98
N LEU A 95 8.57 2.49 -6.77
CA LEU A 95 9.19 2.27 -8.08
C LEU A 95 10.69 2.60 -7.95
N PHE A 96 11.55 1.62 -8.20
CA PHE A 96 12.99 1.82 -8.11
C PHE A 96 13.50 2.72 -9.24
N GLN A 97 14.70 3.29 -9.07
CA GLN A 97 15.27 4.24 -10.03
C GLN A 97 15.18 3.76 -11.49
N PRO A 98 15.55 2.52 -11.87
CA PRO A 98 15.47 2.07 -13.27
C PRO A 98 14.06 2.12 -13.89
N VAL A 99 13.01 2.16 -13.07
CA VAL A 99 11.63 2.28 -13.53
C VAL A 99 11.31 3.73 -13.93
N VAL A 100 11.77 4.69 -13.14
CA VAL A 100 11.32 6.10 -13.16
C VAL A 100 12.45 7.15 -13.21
N GLU A 101 13.66 6.75 -13.61
CA GLU A 101 14.86 7.61 -13.58
C GLU A 101 14.72 8.93 -14.35
N GLY A 102 13.87 8.96 -15.38
CA GLY A 102 13.69 10.15 -16.21
C GLY A 102 12.63 11.13 -15.71
N LEU A 103 12.07 10.96 -14.50
CA LEU A 103 11.07 11.88 -13.94
C LEU A 103 11.59 13.32 -13.79
N THR A 104 12.90 13.50 -13.60
CA THR A 104 13.55 14.80 -13.45
C THR A 104 14.21 15.30 -14.74
N SER A 105 14.03 14.60 -15.87
CA SER A 105 14.66 14.97 -17.14
C SER A 105 14.21 16.35 -17.65
N LEU A 106 15.13 17.09 -18.26
CA LEU A 106 14.79 18.34 -18.96
C LEU A 106 14.05 18.07 -20.28
N ASP A 107 14.21 16.87 -20.87
CA ASP A 107 13.43 16.44 -22.03
C ASP A 107 12.00 16.11 -21.60
N LYS A 108 11.03 16.85 -22.15
CA LYS A 108 9.60 16.62 -21.90
C LYS A 108 9.16 15.21 -22.32
N ALA A 109 9.62 14.73 -23.46
CA ALA A 109 9.20 13.41 -23.97
C ALA A 109 9.70 12.29 -23.05
N GLU A 110 10.91 12.44 -22.49
CA GLU A 110 11.44 11.51 -21.49
C GLU A 110 10.64 11.55 -20.18
N ARG A 111 10.34 12.74 -19.66
CA ARG A 111 9.51 12.85 -18.45
C ARG A 111 8.13 12.25 -18.64
N ASP A 112 7.46 12.56 -19.77
CA ASP A 112 6.12 12.05 -20.06
C ASP A 112 6.12 10.51 -20.04
N ARG A 113 7.10 9.86 -20.70
CA ARG A 113 7.25 8.40 -20.66
C ARG A 113 7.47 7.86 -19.24
N ASN A 114 8.18 8.57 -18.39
CA ASN A 114 8.40 8.14 -17.00
C ASN A 114 7.17 8.36 -16.10
N LEU A 115 6.35 9.38 -16.40
CA LEU A 115 5.04 9.56 -15.76
C LEU A 115 4.09 8.40 -16.10
N ASP A 116 4.13 7.87 -17.32
CA ASP A 116 3.36 6.68 -17.68
C ASP A 116 3.73 5.46 -16.81
N TRP A 117 5.03 5.27 -16.52
CA TRP A 117 5.50 4.22 -15.62
C TRP A 117 5.08 4.45 -14.17
N LEU A 118 5.12 5.71 -13.72
CA LEU A 118 4.60 6.09 -12.40
C LEU A 118 3.10 5.77 -12.27
N GLU A 119 2.31 6.15 -13.27
CA GLU A 119 0.88 5.87 -13.32
C GLU A 119 0.62 4.35 -13.33
N ARG A 120 1.40 3.58 -14.09
CA ARG A 120 1.32 2.12 -14.11
C ARG A 120 1.58 1.53 -12.72
N GLY A 121 2.61 2.00 -12.02
CA GLY A 121 2.88 1.62 -10.63
C GLY A 121 1.71 1.93 -9.68
N ALA A 122 1.15 3.13 -9.78
CA ALA A 122 0.01 3.54 -8.96
C ALA A 122 -1.23 2.67 -9.21
N LYS A 123 -1.47 2.26 -10.47
CA LYS A 123 -2.56 1.33 -10.82
C LYS A 123 -2.37 -0.04 -10.16
N VAL A 124 -1.15 -0.59 -10.16
CA VAL A 124 -0.84 -1.85 -9.47
C VAL A 124 -1.07 -1.72 -7.97
N ALA A 125 -0.58 -0.65 -7.34
CA ALA A 125 -0.79 -0.39 -5.91
C ALA A 125 -2.29 -0.34 -5.56
N LYS A 126 -3.11 0.29 -6.41
CA LYS A 126 -4.56 0.34 -6.23
C LYS A 126 -5.21 -1.04 -6.34
N LEU A 127 -4.77 -1.89 -7.27
CA LEU A 127 -5.29 -3.26 -7.42
C LEU A 127 -4.98 -4.12 -6.18
N LEU A 128 -3.79 -3.96 -5.62
CA LEU A 128 -3.40 -4.66 -4.39
C LEU A 128 -4.23 -4.20 -3.17
N ASN A 129 -4.52 -2.90 -3.05
CA ASN A 129 -5.25 -2.35 -1.91
C ASN A 129 -6.79 -2.43 -2.05
N GLY A 130 -7.31 -2.59 -3.28
CA GLY A 130 -8.74 -2.67 -3.58
C GLY A 130 -9.45 -3.94 -3.09
N GLY A 131 -8.76 -4.78 -2.32
CA GLY A 131 -9.24 -6.09 -1.89
C GLY A 131 -10.05 -6.15 -0.60
N GLY A 132 -10.12 -5.07 0.17
CA GLY A 132 -10.73 -5.02 1.50
C GLY A 132 -12.22 -4.67 1.54
N GLY A 133 -13.01 -5.00 0.51
CA GLY A 133 -14.42 -4.61 0.41
C GLY A 133 -15.30 -5.63 -0.30
N GLY A 134 -15.42 -6.83 0.28
CA GLY A 134 -16.25 -7.91 -0.27
C GLY A 134 -16.82 -8.81 0.84
N GLY A 135 -17.33 -8.20 1.90
CA GLY A 135 -18.14 -8.90 2.90
C GLY A 135 -19.60 -8.96 2.47
N GLY A 136 -20.19 -10.15 2.53
CA GLY A 136 -21.62 -10.32 2.78
C GLY A 136 -22.53 -10.36 1.55
N GLY A 137 -22.79 -11.57 1.05
CA GLY A 137 -23.84 -11.83 0.07
C GLY A 137 -24.16 -13.31 -0.05
N GLY A 138 -24.18 -14.03 1.07
CA GLY A 138 -24.77 -15.37 1.13
C GLY A 138 -26.27 -15.25 0.88
N GLY A 139 -26.69 -15.63 -0.33
CA GLY A 139 -28.09 -15.83 -0.69
C GLY A 139 -28.27 -17.27 -1.15
N GLY A 140 -28.28 -18.19 -0.19
CA GLY A 140 -28.84 -19.51 -0.41
C GLY A 140 -30.35 -19.36 -0.65
N GLY A 141 -30.82 -19.79 -1.81
CA GLY A 141 -32.23 -19.92 -2.14
C GLY A 141 -32.43 -21.25 -2.84
N GLY A 142 -32.54 -22.31 -2.03
CA GLY A 142 -33.08 -23.58 -2.49
C GLY A 142 -34.61 -23.58 -2.45
N GLY A 143 -35.20 -24.40 -3.30
CA GLY A 143 -36.50 -25.04 -3.09
C GLY A 143 -37.73 -24.24 -3.50
N GLY A 144 -38.43 -24.76 -4.51
CA GLY A 144 -39.73 -24.32 -4.99
C GLY A 144 -39.99 -24.85 -6.38
#